data_AF-A0A2L2Y8N9-F1
#
_entry.id   AF-A0A2L2Y8N9-F1
#
_cell.length_a   1.000
_cell.length_b   1.000
_cell.length_c   1.000
_cell.angle_alpha   90.00
_cell.angle_beta   90.00
_cell.angle_gamma   90.00
#
_symmetry.space_group_name_H-M   'P 1'
#
loop_
_entity.id
_entity.type
_entity.pdbx_description
1 polymer ?
#
loop_
_entity_poly.entity_id
_entity_poly.type
_entity_poly.pdbx_seq_one_letter_code
_entity_poly.pdbx_strand_id
1 'polypeptide(L)' 'LMELGCCAITDFFKSLLHRPVIVLPHDRATIIARALLYTRKIAKESHVLVAIDKESFTESN' A
#
# COMPACT_ATOMS: atom_id res chain seq x y z
N LEU A 1 -15.42 1.37 0.68
CA LEU A 1 -14.07 1.06 1.17
C LEU A 1 -13.54 -0.10 0.34
N MET A 2 -12.37 0.00 -0.30
CA MET A 2 -11.68 -1.22 -0.77
C MET A 2 -11.19 -1.98 0.45
N GLU A 3 -11.67 -3.21 0.63
CA GLU A 3 -11.22 -4.09 1.69
C GLU A 3 -9.95 -4.82 1.22
N LEU A 4 -8.86 -4.70 1.98
CA LEU A 4 -7.58 -5.37 1.69
C LEU A 4 -7.59 -6.86 2.06
N GLY A 5 -8.75 -7.40 2.45
CA GLY A 5 -8.89 -8.75 3.00
C GLY A 5 -8.31 -8.87 4.41
N CYS A 6 -7.99 -10.12 4.80
CA CYS A 6 -7.49 -10.45 6.13
C CYS A 6 -6.03 -10.93 6.07
N CYS A 7 -5.23 -10.55 7.07
CA CYS A 7 -3.91 -11.12 7.30
C CYS A 7 -3.97 -12.13 8.46
N ALA A 8 -3.37 -13.29 8.29
CA ALA A 8 -3.31 -14.33 9.32
C ALA A 8 -1.89 -14.89 9.43
N ILE A 9 -1.48 -15.24 10.64
CA ILE A 9 -0.20 -15.93 10.89
C ILE A 9 -0.41 -17.42 10.60
N THR A 10 -0.14 -17.81 9.37
CA THR A 10 -0.12 -19.21 8.94
C THR A 10 1.28 -19.79 9.04
N ASP A 11 1.41 -21.11 8.92
CA ASP A 11 2.72 -21.77 9.00
C ASP A 11 3.67 -21.34 7.86
N PHE A 12 3.12 -20.85 6.74
CA PHE A 12 3.90 -20.22 5.67
C PHE A 12 4.64 -18.94 6.12
N PHE A 13 4.07 -18.20 7.08
CA PHE A 13 4.65 -16.98 7.61
C PHE A 13 5.50 -17.19 8.87
N LYS A 14 5.50 -18.41 9.43
CA LYS A 14 6.31 -18.77 10.59
C LYS A 14 7.65 -19.34 10.12
N SER A 15 8.75 -18.71 10.51
CA SER A 15 10.09 -19.27 10.29
C SER A 15 10.97 -18.92 11.48
N LEU A 16 11.38 -19.91 12.26
CA LEU A 16 12.26 -19.70 13.41
C LEU A 16 13.61 -19.07 13.01
N LEU A 17 14.10 -19.37 11.80
CA LEU A 17 15.38 -18.84 11.31
C LEU A 17 15.23 -17.47 10.64
N HIS A 18 14.20 -17.27 9.79
CA HIS A 18 14.08 -16.07 8.96
C HIS A 18 13.06 -15.05 9.45
N ARG A 19 12.10 -15.46 10.29
CA ARG A 19 11.03 -14.62 10.86
C ARG A 19 10.78 -15.01 12.32
N PRO A 20 11.77 -14.83 13.22
CA PRO A 20 11.70 -15.29 14.60
C PRO A 20 10.63 -14.56 15.42
N VAL A 21 10.26 -13.36 14.99
CA VAL A 21 9.21 -12.56 15.61
C VAL A 21 7.91 -12.74 14.82
N ILE A 22 6.90 -13.28 15.49
CA ILE A 22 5.58 -13.50 14.92
C ILE A 22 4.71 -12.27 15.19
N VAL A 23 4.44 -11.49 14.14
CA VAL A 23 3.62 -10.27 14.21
C VAL A 23 2.69 -10.18 13.01
N LEU A 24 1.53 -9.56 13.23
CA LEU A 24 0.64 -9.15 12.16
C LEU A 24 1.10 -7.81 11.56
N PRO A 25 0.79 -7.54 10.28
CA PRO A 25 1.01 -6.23 9.70
C PRO A 25 0.24 -5.14 10.45
N HIS A 26 0.80 -3.94 10.46
CA HIS A 26 0.10 -2.76 10.95
C HIS A 26 -1.15 -2.45 10.11
N ASP A 27 -2.11 -1.76 10.72
CA ASP A 27 -3.30 -1.31 10.01
C ASP A 27 -2.96 -0.19 8.99
N ARG A 28 -3.91 0.07 8.08
CA ARG A 28 -3.73 1.06 7.01
C ARG A 28 -3.45 2.49 7.50
N ALA A 29 -4.02 2.88 8.65
CA ALA A 29 -3.86 4.22 9.20
C ALA A 29 -2.49 4.39 9.87
N THR A 30 -1.88 3.28 10.30
CA THR A 30 -0.50 3.26 10.78
C THR A 30 0.51 3.26 9.63
N ILE A 31 0.26 2.52 8.54
CA ILE A 31 1.20 2.41 7.40
C ILE A 31 1.16 3.66 6.50
N ILE A 32 -0.01 4.26 6.27
CA ILE A 32 -0.22 5.47 5.44
C ILE A 32 0.47 5.35 4.06
N ALA A 33 0.21 4.25 3.37
CA ALA A 33 0.77 4.03 2.03
C ALA A 33 0.24 5.07 1.02
N ARG A 34 1.14 5.66 0.22
CA ARG A 34 0.82 6.64 -0.82
C ARG A 34 1.37 6.20 -2.18
N ALA A 35 0.53 6.26 -3.21
CA ALA A 35 0.96 6.03 -4.58
C ALA A 35 1.29 7.38 -5.24
N LEU A 36 2.58 7.62 -5.51
CA LEU A 36 3.07 8.86 -6.12
C LEU A 36 3.34 8.63 -7.60
N LEU A 37 2.55 9.25 -8.47
CA LEU A 37 2.71 9.17 -9.92
C LEU A 37 3.61 10.30 -10.42
N TYR A 38 4.61 9.91 -11.20
CA TYR A 38 5.45 10.81 -11.99
C TYR A 38 5.32 10.42 -13.46
N THR A 39 5.21 11.42 -14.32
CA THR A 39 5.11 11.21 -15.77
C THR A 39 6.16 12.05 -16.49
N ARG A 40 6.35 11.82 -17.79
CA ARG A 40 7.22 12.71 -18.59
C ARG A 40 6.72 14.15 -18.60
N LYS A 41 5.40 14.38 -18.49
CA LYS A 41 4.79 15.71 -18.44
C LYS A 41 4.98 16.36 -17.07
N ILE A 42 4.86 15.57 -16.00
CA ILE A 42 4.96 16.02 -14.60
C ILE A 42 6.10 15.24 -13.93
N ALA A 43 7.33 15.61 -14.28
CA ALA A 43 8.54 14.90 -13.84
C ALA A 43 9.08 15.38 -12.49
N LYS A 44 8.72 16.60 -12.07
CA LYS A 44 9.26 17.27 -10.88
C LYS A 44 8.32 17.24 -9.68
N GLU A 45 7.03 16.99 -9.91
CA GLU A 45 6.00 16.95 -8.88
C GLU A 45 5.24 15.64 -8.98
N SER A 46 4.90 15.05 -7.83
CA SER A 46 4.10 13.83 -7.79
C SER A 46 2.62 14.18 -7.78
N HIS A 47 1.85 13.45 -8.58
CA HIS A 47 0.40 13.37 -8.39
C HIS A 47 0.06 12.18 -7.47
N VAL A 48 -0.78 12.39 -6.45
CA VAL A 48 -1.14 11.32 -5.51
C VAL A 48 -2.33 10.54 -6.07
N LEU A 49 -2.13 9.24 -6.31
CA LEU A 49 -3.20 8.34 -6.71
C LEU A 49 -3.83 7.69 -5.49
N VAL A 50 -5.16 7.68 -5.47
CA VAL A 50 -5.95 7.08 -4.39
C VAL A 50 -6.89 6.05 -5.01
N ALA A 51 -6.67 4.76 -4.71
CA ALA A 51 -7.36 3.66 -5.39
C ALA A 51 -8.90 3.72 -5.31
N ILE A 52 -9.46 4.26 -4.23
CA ILE A 52 -10.91 4.41 -4.05
C ILE A 52 -11.48 5.66 -4.73
N ASP A 53 -10.63 6.57 -5.17
CA ASP A 53 -11.00 7.83 -5.78
C ASP A 53 -10.58 7.82 -7.25
N LYS A 54 -11.58 7.62 -8.11
CA LYS A 54 -11.40 7.54 -9.55
C LYS A 54 -10.94 8.88 -10.13
N GLU A 55 -11.29 10.01 -9.50
CA GLU A 55 -10.91 11.34 -9.98
C GLU A 55 -9.40 11.55 -9.90
N SER A 56 -8.75 10.99 -8.87
CA SER A 56 -7.29 11.00 -8.73
C SER A 56 -6.55 10.44 -9.96
N PHE A 57 -7.17 9.52 -10.72
CA PHE A 57 -6.58 9.00 -11.96
C PHE A 57 -6.85 9.88 -13.17
N THR A 58 -8.06 10.44 -13.28
CA THR A 58 -8.45 11.27 -14.43
C THR A 58 -7.74 12.62 -14.44
N GLU A 59 -7.50 13.20 -13.26
CA GLU A 59 -6.77 14.46 -13.11
C GLU A 59 -5.26 14.32 -13.38
N SER A 60 -4.75 13.09 -13.40
CA SER A 60 -3.32 12.79 -13.50
C SER A 60 -2.75 12.74 -14.93
N ASN A 61 -3.57 13.02 -15.95
CA ASN A 61 -3.31 12.73 -17.37
C ASN A 61 -2.95 13.96 -18.23
#